data_AF-A0A927MNS5-F1
#
_entry.id   AF-A0A927MNS5-F1
#
_cell.length_a   1.000
_cell.length_b   1.000
_cell.length_c   1.000
_cell.angle_alpha   90.00
_cell.angle_beta   90.00
_cell.angle_gamma   90.00
#
_symmetry.space_group_name_H-M   'P 1'
#
loop_
_entity.id
_entity.type
_entity.pdbx_description
1 polymer ?
#
loop_
_entity_poly.entity_id
_entity_poly.type
_entity_poly.pdbx_seq_one_letter_code
_entity_poly.pdbx_strand_id
1 'polypeptide(L)' 'MAALEARGIEFVSAEIEMIPSMYMELTETTSRCSRRCSKCLKTINDAQDSYHNASK' A
#
# COMPACT_ATOMS: atom_id res chain seq x y z
N MET A 1 20.02 7.05 -4.12
CA MET A 1 20.19 5.81 -4.90
C MET A 1 21.63 5.30 -4.92
N ALA A 2 22.64 6.17 -4.92
CA ALA A 2 24.06 5.75 -5.07
C ALA A 2 24.68 4.90 -3.94
N ALA A 3 24.14 4.83 -2.72
CA ALA A 3 24.85 4.22 -1.58
C ALA A 3 24.86 2.67 -1.58
N LEU A 4 23.79 2.04 -2.04
CA LEU A 4 23.69 0.57 -2.12
C LEU A 4 24.34 0.05 -3.42
N GLU A 5 24.17 0.76 -4.53
CA GLU A 5 24.85 0.49 -5.80
C GLU A 5 26.38 0.61 -5.67
N ALA A 6 26.89 1.61 -4.95
CA ALA A 6 28.33 1.75 -4.68
C ALA A 6 28.90 0.58 -3.84
N ARG A 7 28.04 -0.19 -3.18
CA ARG A 7 28.40 -1.42 -2.46
C ARG A 7 28.21 -2.68 -3.32
N GLY A 8 27.95 -2.53 -4.60
CA GLY A 8 27.74 -3.62 -5.56
C GLY A 8 26.36 -4.29 -5.46
N ILE A 9 25.40 -3.66 -4.77
CA ILE A 9 24.03 -4.19 -4.65
C ILE A 9 23.20 -3.57 -5.77
N GLU A 10 22.76 -4.41 -6.70
CA GLU A 10 21.88 -4.02 -7.79
C GLU A 10 20.42 -3.98 -7.30
N PHE A 11 19.69 -2.93 -7.67
CA PHE A 11 18.28 -2.78 -7.31
C PHE A 11 17.39 -3.58 -8.26
N VAL A 12 16.56 -4.46 -7.70
CA VAL A 12 15.45 -5.08 -8.45
C VAL A 12 14.29 -4.10 -8.60
N SER A 13 14.00 -3.30 -7.57
CA SER A 13 13.08 -2.18 -7.60
C SER A 13 13.41 -1.17 -6.49
N ALA A 14 12.97 0.07 -6.65
CA ALA A 14 13.05 1.10 -5.64
C ALA A 14 11.83 2.02 -5.76
N GLU A 15 10.90 1.90 -4.83
CA GLU A 15 9.62 2.61 -4.83
C GLU A 15 9.42 3.38 -3.52
N ILE A 16 8.62 4.45 -3.58
CA ILE A 16 8.19 5.18 -2.40
C ILE A 16 6.86 4.59 -1.94
N GLU A 17 6.85 3.98 -0.76
CA GLU A 17 5.67 3.33 -0.19
C GLU A 17 5.19 4.01 1.10
N MET A 18 3.88 4.02 1.31
CA MET A 18 3.25 4.44 2.58
C MET A 18 3.12 3.24 3.52
N ILE A 19 3.93 3.23 4.57
CA ILE A 19 3.93 2.16 5.58
C ILE A 19 3.14 2.61 6.81
N PRO A 20 2.02 1.94 7.17
CA PRO A 20 1.28 2.27 8.38
C PRO A 20 2.08 1.87 9.63
N SER A 21 1.99 2.68 10.68
CA SER A 21 2.68 2.41 11.96
C SER A 21 2.08 1.26 12.76
N MET A 22 0.81 0.92 12.50
CA MET A 22 0.08 -0.18 13.15
C MET A 22 -0.92 -0.78 12.16
N TYR A 23 -1.18 -2.07 12.29
CA TYR A 23 -2.13 -2.81 11.46
C TYR A 23 -3.43 -3.13 12.21
N MET A 24 -4.52 -3.22 11.48
CA MET A 24 -5.85 -3.55 12.00
C MET A 24 -6.38 -4.82 11.36
N GLU A 25 -6.68 -5.82 12.18
CA GLU A 25 -7.39 -7.02 11.74
C GLU A 25 -8.85 -6.69 11.45
N LEU A 26 -9.32 -7.16 10.30
CA LEU A 26 -10.71 -7.00 9.88
C LEU A 26 -11.47 -8.32 10.03
N THR A 27 -12.67 -8.22 10.59
CA THR A 27 -13.65 -9.29 10.51
C THR A 27 -14.15 -9.50 9.08
N GLU A 28 -14.82 -10.60 8.79
CA GLU A 28 -15.34 -10.87 7.45
C GLU A 28 -16.30 -9.76 6.96
N THR A 29 -17.16 -9.25 7.83
CA THR A 29 -18.11 -8.18 7.50
C THR A 29 -17.39 -6.86 7.20
N THR A 30 -16.41 -6.48 8.02
CA THR A 30 -15.65 -5.23 7.87
C THR A 30 -14.66 -5.30 6.70
N SER A 31 -14.08 -6.47 6.43
CA SER A 31 -13.22 -6.71 5.26
C SER A 31 -13.98 -6.55 3.95
N ARG A 32 -15.23 -7.03 3.87
CA ARG A 32 -16.08 -6.84 2.69
C ARG A 32 -16.40 -5.37 2.45
N CYS A 33 -16.66 -4.62 3.52
CA CYS A 33 -16.88 -3.17 3.44
C CYS A 33 -15.61 -2.46 2.96
N SER A 34 -14.47 -2.72 3.60
CA SER A 34 -13.16 -2.15 3.25
C SER A 34 -12.81 -2.38 1.77
N ARG A 35 -12.96 -3.62 1.28
CA ARG A 35 -12.72 -3.96 -0.14
C ARG A 35 -13.65 -3.20 -1.09
N ARG A 36 -14.90 -2.96 -0.71
CA ARG A 36 -15.83 -2.15 -1.52
C ARG A 36 -15.40 -0.68 -1.52
N CYS A 37 -15.06 -0.12 -0.37
CA CYS A 37 -14.56 1.25 -0.27
C CYS A 37 -13.30 1.46 -1.13
N SER A 38 -12.31 0.56 -1.05
CA SER A 38 -11.10 0.64 -1.88
C SER A 38 -11.41 0.55 -3.38
N LYS A 39 -12.39 -0.26 -3.79
CA LYS A 39 -12.82 -0.31 -5.20
C LYS A 39 -13.45 1.01 -5.65
N CYS A 40 -14.32 1.61 -4.82
CA CYS A 40 -14.91 2.91 -5.13
C CYS A 40 -13.83 4.00 -5.28
N LEU A 41 -12.83 4.02 -4.38
CA LEU A 41 -11.73 4.98 -4.47
C LEU A 41 -10.93 4.81 -5.77
N LYS A 42 -10.65 3.58 -6.19
CA LYS A 42 -9.95 3.30 -7.47
C LYS A 42 -10.74 3.68 -8.72
N THR A 43 -12.04 3.96 -8.60
CA THR A 43 -12.86 4.42 -9.73
C THR A 43 -12.93 5.94 -9.84
N ILE A 44 -12.43 6.67 -8.86
CA ILE A 44 -12.40 8.14 -8.88
C ILE A 44 -11.21 8.57 -9.73
N ASN A 45 -11.47 9.35 -10.79
CA ASN A 45 -10.44 9.76 -11.76
C ASN A 45 -9.28 10.55 -11.13
N ASP A 46 -9.57 11.30 -10.07
CA ASP A 46 -8.57 12.15 -9.41
C ASP A 46 -7.82 11.42 -8.29
N ALA A 47 -8.21 10.19 -7.96
CA ALA A 47 -7.52 9.37 -6.97
C ALA A 47 -6.37 8.61 -7.66
N GLN A 48 -5.13 8.97 -7.29
CA GLN A 48 -3.92 8.33 -7.82
C GLN A 48 -3.62 7.03 -7.06
N ASP A 49 -3.45 7.14 -5.74
CA ASP A 49 -3.13 6.03 -4.86
C ASP A 49 -4.06 5.99 -3.64
N SER A 50 -4.28 4.79 -3.10
CA SER A 50 -5.06 4.59 -1.88
C SER A 50 -4.30 3.67 -0.94
N TYR A 51 -4.08 4.11 0.31
CA TYR A 51 -3.34 3.35 1.31
C TYR A 51 -4.25 3.01 2.49
N HIS A 52 -4.04 1.85 3.11
CA HIS A 52 -4.81 1.40 4.27
C HIS A 52 -3.92 0.58 5.21
N ASN A 53 -4.33 0.49 6.47
CA ASN A 53 -3.66 -0.32 7.48
C ASN A 53 -4.38 -1.65 7.81
N ALA A 54 -5.38 -2.03 7.02
CA ALA A 54 -6.03 -3.34 7.16
C ALA A 54 -5.01 -4.47 6.93
N SER A 55 -4.85 -5.36 7.92
CA SER A 55 -4.10 -6.60 7.76
C SER A 55 -4.96 -7.67 7.08
N LYS A 56 -4.29 -8.62 6.42
CA LYS A 56 -4.93 -9.76 5.74
C LYS A 56 -5.59 -10.71 6.71
#